data_AF-A0A7C3S4I3-F1
#
_entry.id   AF-A0A7C3S4I3-F1
#
_cell.length_a   1.000
_cell.length_b   1.000
_cell.length_c   1.000
_cell.angle_alpha   90.00
_cell.angle_beta   90.00
_cell.angle_gamma   90.00
#
_symmetry.space_group_name_H-M   'P 1'
#
loop_
_entity.id
_entity.type
_entity.pdbx_description
1 polymer ?
#
loop_
_entity_poly.entity_id
_entity_poly.type
_entity_poly.pdbx_seq_one_letter_code
_entity_poly.pdbx_strand_id
1 'polypeptide(L)'
;MVGGKGYSITVKPESRVVEVRFASSANFNSIEEALMNLRGYISGDYQVRIVGYINTRCNYLRAFMLALSLFGNGDRIVFENKARYSKAERKRSKALVKDLRSKGYSVKQISENLNIPLKTVYRWLAEK
;
A
#
# COMPACT_ATOMS: atom_id res chain seq x y z
N MET A 1 -13.44 12.12 10.06
CA MET A 1 -13.96 13.08 9.06
C MET A 1 -13.00 13.15 7.90
N VAL A 2 -13.48 12.93 6.67
CA VAL A 2 -12.67 13.06 5.44
C VAL A 2 -12.62 14.55 5.11
N GLY A 3 -11.54 15.23 5.51
CA GLY A 3 -11.27 16.59 5.06
C GLY A 3 -10.94 16.60 3.56
N GLY A 4 -11.28 17.67 2.85
CA GLY A 4 -11.26 17.79 1.37
C GLY A 4 -9.93 17.57 0.65
N LYS A 5 -8.89 17.03 1.30
CA LYS A 5 -7.54 16.79 0.75
C LYS A 5 -7.27 15.35 0.29
N GLY A 6 -8.29 14.49 0.25
CA GLY A 6 -8.15 13.11 -0.26
C GLY A 6 -7.41 12.12 0.65
N TYR A 7 -7.07 12.54 1.87
CA TYR A 7 -6.50 11.70 2.92
C TYR A 7 -7.10 12.02 4.30
N SER A 8 -7.02 11.07 5.23
CA SER A 8 -7.45 11.22 6.62
C SER A 8 -6.27 10.97 7.56
N ILE A 9 -6.15 11.81 8.61
CA ILE A 9 -5.14 11.65 9.66
C ILE A 9 -5.80 11.02 10.89
N THR A 10 -5.13 10.06 11.51
CA THR A 10 -5.54 9.46 12.78
C THR A 10 -4.33 9.37 13.70
N VAL A 11 -4.38 10.07 14.83
CA VAL A 11 -3.31 10.05 15.84
C VAL A 11 -3.62 8.96 16.86
N LYS A 12 -2.64 8.11 17.14
CA LYS A 12 -2.69 7.06 18.17
C LYS A 12 -1.66 7.39 19.25
N PRO A 13 -2.02 8.18 20.27
CA PRO A 13 -1.07 8.65 21.28
C PRO A 13 -0.38 7.51 22.04
N GLU A 14 -1.14 6.46 22.36
CA GLU A 14 -0.68 5.29 23.12
C GLU A 14 0.50 4.55 22.47
N SER A 15 0.56 4.57 21.14
CA SER A 15 1.64 3.93 20.36
C SER A 15 2.62 4.94 19.76
N ARG A 16 2.44 6.24 20.01
CA ARG A 16 3.17 7.33 19.33
C ARG A 16 3.15 7.20 17.80
N VAL A 17 2.02 6.76 17.24
CA VAL A 17 1.86 6.57 15.79
C VAL A 17 0.84 7.56 15.24
N VAL A 18 1.18 8.21 14.12
CA VAL A 18 0.25 8.99 13.32
C VAL A 18 -0.01 8.25 12.01
N GLU A 19 -1.24 7.80 11.77
CA GLU A 19 -1.64 7.13 10.55
C GLU A 19 -2.24 8.16 9.56
N VAL A 20 -1.64 8.27 8.38
CA VAL A 20 -2.14 9.06 7.25
C VAL A 20 -2.66 8.10 6.20
N ARG A 21 -3.98 8.06 6.02
CA ARG A 21 -4.63 7.14 5.10
C ARG A 21 -5.12 7.89 3.86
N PHE A 22 -4.54 7.55 2.72
CA PHE A 22 -4.95 8.06 1.41
C PHE A 22 -6.13 7.23 0.88
N ALA A 23 -7.16 7.93 0.36
CA ALA A 23 -8.33 7.30 -0.25
C ALA A 23 -8.02 6.79 -1.66
N SER A 24 -7.22 7.53 -2.42
CA SER A 24 -6.83 7.25 -3.81
C SER A 24 -5.33 6.97 -3.94
N SER A 25 -4.81 6.95 -5.17
CA SER A 25 -3.37 6.83 -5.43
C SER A 25 -2.64 8.05 -4.86
N ALA A 26 -1.71 7.81 -3.94
CA ALA A 26 -0.91 8.87 -3.34
C ALA A 26 0.18 9.31 -4.31
N ASN A 27 0.24 10.60 -4.63
CA ASN A 27 1.34 11.21 -5.38
C ASN A 27 2.27 11.96 -4.44
N PHE A 28 3.44 12.38 -4.94
CA PHE A 28 4.44 13.05 -4.11
C PHE A 28 3.89 14.32 -3.45
N ASN A 29 3.25 15.21 -4.21
CA ASN A 29 2.72 16.47 -3.68
C ASN A 29 1.76 16.24 -2.49
N SER A 30 0.88 15.24 -2.60
CA SER A 30 -0.05 14.88 -1.53
C SER A 30 0.65 14.28 -0.31
N ILE A 31 1.76 13.57 -0.52
CA ILE A 31 2.60 13.03 0.57
C ILE A 31 3.39 14.14 1.24
N GLU A 32 4.03 15.02 0.46
CA GLU A 32 4.78 16.17 0.93
C GLU A 32 3.89 17.07 1.79
N GLU A 33 2.71 17.44 1.29
CA GLU A 33 1.75 18.24 2.04
C GLU A 33 1.36 17.58 3.36
N ALA A 34 1.07 16.26 3.35
CA ALA A 34 0.77 15.53 4.56
C ALA A 34 1.93 15.53 5.56
N LEU A 35 3.17 15.34 5.09
CA LEU A 35 4.37 15.34 5.94
C LEU A 35 4.66 16.73 6.53
N MET A 36 4.48 17.80 5.75
CA MET A 36 4.65 19.18 6.24
C MET A 36 3.65 19.51 7.35
N ASN A 37 2.40 19.06 7.22
CA ASN A 37 1.39 19.21 8.28
C ASN A 37 1.72 18.39 9.54
N LEU A 38 2.54 17.36 9.43
CA LEU A 38 2.93 16.48 10.53
C LEU A 38 4.32 16.78 11.10
N ARG A 39 4.95 17.89 10.68
CA ARG A 39 6.31 18.26 11.11
C ARG A 39 6.47 18.24 12.63
N GLY A 40 5.47 18.74 13.37
CA GLY A 40 5.49 18.74 14.84
C GLY A 40 5.51 17.34 15.46
N TYR A 41 4.79 16.40 14.88
CA TYR A 41 4.79 15.00 15.32
C TYR A 41 6.12 14.31 14.98
N ILE A 42 6.65 14.56 13.78
CA ILE A 42 7.94 14.00 13.34
C ILE A 42 9.08 14.46 14.25
N SER A 43 9.07 15.74 14.68
CA SER A 43 10.04 16.23 15.68
C SER A 43 9.84 15.65 17.07
N GLY A 44 8.61 15.25 17.41
CA GLY A 44 8.19 14.79 18.74
C GLY A 44 8.28 13.29 18.97
N ASP A 45 9.14 12.59 18.23
CA ASP A 45 9.38 11.13 18.33
C ASP A 45 8.18 10.25 17.93
N TYR A 46 7.22 10.80 17.18
CA TYR A 46 6.14 9.99 16.60
C TYR A 46 6.60 9.31 15.31
N GLN A 47 6.12 8.08 15.13
CA GLN A 47 6.18 7.40 13.85
C GLN A 47 4.99 7.81 12.97
N VAL A 48 5.26 8.23 11.74
CA VAL A 48 4.24 8.54 10.74
C VAL A 48 4.07 7.35 9.78
N ARG A 49 2.89 6.76 9.76
CA ARG A 49 2.51 5.68 8.83
C ARG A 49 1.67 6.22 7.69
N ILE A 50 2.22 6.17 6.48
CA ILE A 50 1.54 6.58 5.25
C ILE A 50 0.93 5.34 4.59
N VAL A 51 -0.40 5.23 4.63
CA VAL A 51 -1.16 4.07 4.16
C VAL A 51 -1.95 4.43 2.90
N GLY A 52 -1.69 3.77 1.77
CA GLY A 52 -2.37 4.10 0.52
C GLY A 52 -2.00 3.24 -0.66
N TYR A 53 -2.53 3.57 -1.85
CA TYR A 53 -2.01 3.03 -3.10
C TYR A 53 -0.77 3.84 -3.50
N ILE A 54 0.40 3.39 -3.07
CA ILE A 54 1.66 4.12 -3.22
C ILE A 54 2.49 3.45 -4.31
N ASN A 55 3.00 4.20 -5.27
CA ASN A 55 3.97 3.67 -6.21
C ASN A 55 5.38 3.75 -5.61
N THR A 56 5.76 2.73 -4.84
CA THR A 56 7.09 2.63 -4.21
C THR A 56 8.26 2.56 -5.20
N ARG A 57 7.99 2.36 -6.50
CA ARG A 57 9.00 2.41 -7.56
C ARG A 57 9.28 3.82 -8.09
N CYS A 58 8.63 4.85 -7.53
CA CYS A 58 8.95 6.23 -7.84
C CYS A 58 10.37 6.58 -7.35
N ASN A 59 11.25 7.04 -8.25
CA ASN A 59 12.64 7.38 -7.91
C ASN A 59 12.73 8.43 -6.80
N TYR A 60 11.81 9.41 -6.77
CA TYR A 60 11.73 10.41 -5.71
C TYR A 60 11.47 9.78 -4.33
N LEU A 61 10.53 8.84 -4.25
CA LEU A 61 10.21 8.16 -3.00
C LEU A 61 11.38 7.28 -2.53
N ARG A 62 12.07 6.62 -3.47
CA ARG A 62 13.29 5.86 -3.16
C ARG A 62 14.41 6.77 -2.63
N ALA A 63 14.64 7.92 -3.27
CA ALA A 63 15.63 8.89 -2.82
C ALA A 63 15.28 9.45 -1.43
N PHE A 64 14.00 9.74 -1.19
CA PHE A 64 13.51 10.18 0.12
C PHE A 64 13.72 9.11 1.21
N MET A 65 13.33 7.86 0.95
CA MET A 65 13.55 6.74 1.88
C MET A 65 15.04 6.50 2.16
N LEU A 66 15.88 6.60 1.13
CA LEU A 66 17.33 6.50 1.29
C LEU A 66 17.86 7.60 2.20
N ALA A 67 17.45 8.86 1.98
CA ALA A 67 17.85 9.98 2.84
C ALA A 67 17.44 9.73 4.29
N LEU A 68 16.19 9.31 4.55
CA LEU A 68 15.74 8.99 5.91
C LEU A 68 16.60 7.90 6.55
N SER A 69 16.93 6.84 5.81
CA SER A 69 17.79 5.76 6.30
C SER A 69 19.20 6.23 6.63
N LEU A 70 19.80 7.08 5.79
CA LEU A 70 21.16 7.62 6.01
C LEU A 70 21.25 8.46 7.29
N PHE A 71 20.17 9.13 7.68
CA PHE A 71 20.10 9.96 8.88
C PHE A 71 19.43 9.26 10.07
N GLY A 72 19.31 7.93 10.06
CA GLY A 72 18.74 7.16 11.19
C GLY A 72 17.24 7.37 11.43
N ASN A 73 16.53 7.94 10.45
CA ASN A 73 15.09 8.22 10.49
C ASN A 73 14.27 7.23 9.65
N GLY A 74 14.86 6.11 9.22
CA GLY A 74 14.21 5.12 8.35
C GLY A 74 12.90 4.56 8.93
N ASP A 75 12.82 4.43 10.24
CA ASP A 75 11.64 3.90 10.94
C ASP A 75 10.65 4.98 11.37
N ARG A 76 10.98 6.27 11.20
CA ARG A 76 10.08 7.37 11.58
C ARG A 76 8.97 7.62 10.56
N ILE A 77 9.21 7.29 9.29
CA ILE A 77 8.21 7.44 8.22
C ILE A 77 8.10 6.12 7.48
N VAL A 78 6.99 5.42 7.69
CA VAL A 78 6.74 4.09 7.13
C VAL A 78 5.67 4.17 6.05
N PHE A 79 5.96 3.60 4.88
CA PHE A 79 5.03 3.54 3.76
C PHE A 79 4.39 2.16 3.66
N GLU A 80 3.06 2.11 3.71
CA GLU A 80 2.28 0.88 3.59
C GLU A 80 1.39 0.91 2.36
N ASN A 81 1.68 -0.01 1.43
CA ASN A 81 0.90 -0.14 0.22
C ASN A 81 -0.35 -1.00 0.46
N LYS A 82 -1.53 -0.44 0.16
CA LYS A 82 -2.80 -1.20 0.17
C LYS A 82 -2.83 -2.31 -0.88
N ALA A 83 -2.04 -2.19 -1.97
CA ALA A 83 -1.97 -3.21 -2.99
C ALA A 83 -1.19 -4.43 -2.49
N ARG A 84 -1.90 -5.51 -2.15
CA ARG A 84 -1.30 -6.79 -1.72
C ARG A 84 -0.42 -7.46 -2.78
N TYR A 85 -0.66 -7.16 -4.06
CA TYR A 85 0.11 -7.69 -5.19
C TYR A 85 0.47 -6.55 -6.14
N SER A 86 1.70 -6.53 -6.64
CA SER A 86 2.12 -5.65 -7.74
C SER A 86 1.33 -5.95 -9.03
N LYS A 87 1.31 -5.01 -9.97
CA LYS A 87 0.66 -5.20 -11.29
C LYS A 87 1.23 -6.43 -12.03
N ALA A 88 2.53 -6.68 -11.91
CA ALA A 88 3.21 -7.79 -12.57
C ALA A 88 2.84 -9.14 -11.94
N GLU A 89 2.83 -9.23 -10.61
CA GLU A 89 2.35 -10.41 -9.90
C GLU A 89 0.88 -10.69 -10.22
N ARG A 90 0.03 -9.66 -10.20
CA ARG A 90 -1.39 -9.80 -10.55
C ARG A 90 -1.57 -10.37 -11.96
N LYS A 91 -0.78 -9.92 -12.94
CA LYS A 91 -0.81 -10.44 -14.31
C LYS A 91 -0.38 -11.91 -14.36
N ARG A 92 0.71 -12.28 -13.68
CA ARG A 92 1.21 -13.68 -13.61
C ARG A 92 0.20 -14.59 -12.92
N SER A 93 -0.29 -14.21 -11.74
CA SER A 93 -1.29 -14.97 -10.99
C SER A 93 -2.58 -15.13 -11.78
N LYS A 94 -3.05 -14.09 -12.50
CA LYS A 94 -4.24 -14.20 -13.35
C LYS A 94 -4.05 -15.20 -14.49
N ALA A 95 -2.88 -15.23 -15.12
CA ALA A 95 -2.56 -16.23 -16.16
C ALA A 95 -2.57 -17.65 -15.58
N LEU A 96 -1.95 -17.85 -14.41
CA LEU A 96 -1.96 -19.15 -13.70
C LEU A 96 -3.37 -19.59 -13.30
N VAL A 97 -4.22 -18.67 -12.84
CA VAL A 97 -5.64 -18.97 -12.53
C VAL A 97 -6.37 -19.48 -13.77
N LYS A 98 -6.18 -18.84 -14.93
CA LYS A 98 -6.81 -19.26 -16.19
C LYS A 98 -6.30 -20.63 -16.66
N ASP A 99 -4.99 -20.88 -16.56
CA ASP A 99 -4.35 -22.16 -16.90
C ASP A 99 -4.81 -23.32 -15.99
N LEU A 100 -4.86 -23.11 -14.68
CA LEU A 100 -5.40 -24.12 -13.76
C LEU A 100 -6.87 -24.40 -14.03
N ARG A 101 -7.64 -23.37 -14.41
CA ARG A 101 -9.05 -23.55 -14.75
C ARG A 101 -9.23 -24.38 -16.03
N SER A 102 -8.41 -24.18 -17.07
CA SER A 102 -8.46 -24.99 -18.29
C SER A 102 -8.02 -26.44 -18.04
N LYS A 103 -7.17 -26.67 -17.03
CA LYS A 103 -6.77 -28.01 -16.56
C LYS A 103 -7.81 -28.69 -15.66
N GLY A 104 -8.98 -28.10 -15.45
CA GLY A 104 -10.09 -28.71 -14.73
C GLY A 104 -10.09 -28.48 -13.22
N TYR A 105 -9.18 -27.67 -12.67
CA TYR A 105 -9.18 -27.37 -11.23
C TYR A 105 -10.43 -26.56 -10.84
N SER A 106 -10.96 -26.88 -9.66
CA SER A 106 -12.04 -26.11 -9.04
C SER A 106 -11.53 -24.76 -8.53
N VAL A 107 -12.44 -23.78 -8.42
CA VAL A 107 -12.12 -22.45 -7.89
C VAL A 107 -11.51 -22.52 -6.48
N LYS A 108 -11.97 -23.48 -5.67
CA LYS A 108 -11.47 -23.73 -4.31
C LYS A 108 -10.03 -24.22 -4.32
N GLN A 109 -9.71 -25.21 -5.14
CA GLN A 109 -8.35 -25.71 -5.31
C GLN A 109 -7.40 -24.63 -5.84
N ILE A 110 -7.85 -23.80 -6.79
CA ILE A 110 -7.04 -22.69 -7.31
C ILE A 110 -6.74 -21.66 -6.22
N SER A 111 -7.74 -21.35 -5.39
CA SER A 111 -7.62 -20.41 -4.27
C SER A 111 -6.60 -20.90 -3.24
N GLU A 112 -6.68 -22.17 -2.86
CA GLU A 112 -5.76 -22.82 -1.92
C GLU A 112 -4.34 -22.91 -2.50
N ASN A 113 -4.19 -23.41 -3.73
CA ASN A 113 -2.89 -23.61 -4.37
C ASN A 113 -2.11 -22.30 -4.58
N LEU A 114 -2.81 -21.22 -4.93
CA LEU A 114 -2.16 -19.93 -5.22
C LEU A 114 -2.17 -18.98 -4.01
N ASN A 115 -2.80 -19.38 -2.89
CA ASN A 115 -3.06 -18.52 -1.74
C ASN A 115 -3.73 -17.18 -2.14
N ILE A 116 -4.73 -17.27 -3.00
CA ILE A 116 -5.50 -16.12 -3.53
C ILE A 116 -6.92 -16.21 -3.00
N PRO A 117 -7.52 -15.13 -2.45
CA PRO A 117 -8.89 -15.18 -1.96
C PRO A 117 -9.88 -15.66 -3.02
N LEU A 118 -10.80 -16.57 -2.66
CA LEU A 118 -11.85 -17.13 -3.54
C LEU A 118 -12.54 -16.06 -4.41
N LYS A 119 -12.98 -14.97 -3.79
CA LYS A 119 -13.62 -13.82 -4.48
C LYS A 119 -12.75 -13.27 -5.62
N THR A 120 -11.44 -13.23 -5.43
CA THR A 120 -10.50 -12.75 -6.45
C THR A 120 -10.38 -13.74 -7.61
N VAL A 121 -10.37 -15.03 -7.32
CA VAL A 121 -10.36 -16.09 -8.35
C VAL A 121 -11.60 -16.00 -9.23
N TYR A 122 -12.80 -15.93 -8.62
CA TYR A 122 -14.06 -15.74 -9.35
C TYR A 122 -14.04 -14.50 -10.24
N ARG A 123 -13.63 -13.35 -9.67
CA ARG A 123 -13.54 -12.09 -10.42
C ARG A 123 -12.63 -12.21 -11.65
N TRP A 124 -11.45 -12.81 -11.51
CA TRP A 124 -10.50 -12.93 -12.61
C TRP A 124 -10.93 -13.90 -13.71
N LEU A 125 -11.74 -14.92 -13.37
CA LEU A 125 -12.32 -15.83 -14.35
C LEU A 125 -13.52 -15.22 -15.08
N ALA A 126 -14.24 -14.29 -14.44
CA ALA A 126 -15.37 -13.57 -15.05
C ALA A 126 -14.95 -12.45 -16.02
N GLU A 127 -13.71 -11.95 -15.90
CA GLU A 127 -13.16 -10.94 -16.82
C GLU A 127 -12.79 -11.58 -18.18
N LYS A 128 -13.59 -11.27 -19.22
CA LYS A 128 -13.32 -11.62 -20.63
C LYS A 128 -12.03 -10.99 -21.12
#